data_AF-A0A7R9N013-F1
#
_entry.id   AF-A0A7R9N013-F1
#
_cell.length_a   1.000
_cell.length_b   1.000
_cell.length_c   1.000
_cell.angle_alpha   90.00
_cell.angle_beta   90.00
_cell.angle_gamma   90.00
#
_symmetry.space_group_name_H-M   'P 1'
#
loop_
_entity.id
_entity.type
_entity.pdbx_description
1 polymer ?
#
loop_
_entity_poly.entity_id
_entity_poly.type
_entity_poly.pdbx_seq_one_letter_code
_entity_poly.pdbx_strand_id
1 'polypeptide(L)'
;MADEIQKLLKKHGYQRAGRHSAVKTCLWLKRSINNMGQCYKSRFYGIASHRCIQMTPTLQCNQRCLHCWRAIDAAIPETPWDSPEVIVNETLRAQERLVSGYGGSARAERSLWEESKKPRHVAISLAGEPTLYPSIGELVNAFHRKGLTTFVVSNGTRPEAIDEINPTQLYLSLTAPDSETYLRVCRPEREEMWEDLLESLEILSEKRRRTAIRVTLIEGVNDRDPGGYASLINRATPDYIEIKAYMHLGFSRKRLERGAMPTHSKIKRFAQKIIEYTGYRLVDESEPSRVTLLSRDGKNEKIEREDAN
;
A
#
# COMPACT_ATOMS: atom_id res chain seq x y z
N MET A 1 -6.11 -27.83 4.47
CA MET A 1 -5.81 -26.43 4.85
C MET A 1 -4.73 -25.77 3.99
N ALA A 2 -3.50 -26.29 3.88
CA ALA A 2 -2.47 -25.70 2.98
C ALA A 2 -2.88 -25.66 1.48
N ASP A 3 -3.61 -26.68 1.03
CA ASP A 3 -4.10 -26.80 -0.35
C ASP A 3 -5.20 -25.76 -0.70
N GLU A 4 -6.04 -25.35 0.24
CA GLU A 4 -7.11 -24.39 -0.01
C GLU A 4 -6.58 -22.97 -0.23
N ILE A 5 -5.52 -22.60 0.47
CA ILE A 5 -4.90 -21.28 0.33
C ILE A 5 -4.07 -21.23 -0.93
N GLN A 6 -3.38 -22.31 -1.28
CA GLN A 6 -2.71 -22.40 -2.56
C GLN A 6 -3.72 -22.26 -3.72
N LYS A 7 -4.89 -22.90 -3.60
CA LYS A 7 -6.01 -22.72 -4.54
C LYS A 7 -6.54 -21.28 -4.56
N LEU A 8 -6.72 -20.65 -3.39
CA LEU A 8 -7.18 -19.26 -3.27
C LEU A 8 -6.18 -18.28 -3.90
N LEU A 9 -4.89 -18.42 -3.57
CA LEU A 9 -3.79 -17.63 -4.12
C LEU A 9 -3.73 -17.77 -5.64
N LYS A 10 -3.74 -19.01 -6.15
CA LYS A 10 -3.73 -19.28 -7.59
C LYS A 10 -4.97 -18.70 -8.29
N LYS A 11 -6.16 -18.90 -7.72
CA LYS A 11 -7.43 -18.36 -8.25
C LYS A 11 -7.41 -16.84 -8.38
N HIS A 12 -6.73 -16.15 -7.47
CA HIS A 12 -6.63 -14.69 -7.47
C HIS A 12 -5.32 -14.17 -8.11
N GLY A 13 -4.54 -15.03 -8.76
CA GLY A 13 -3.35 -14.66 -9.52
C GLY A 13 -2.14 -14.27 -8.65
N TYR A 14 -2.08 -14.75 -7.41
CA TYR A 14 -0.88 -14.65 -6.58
C TYR A 14 0.11 -15.74 -6.95
N GLN A 15 1.39 -15.38 -6.93
CA GLN A 15 2.50 -16.31 -6.92
C GLN A 15 3.07 -16.34 -5.51
N ARG A 16 3.33 -17.53 -5.00
CA ARG A 16 4.01 -17.71 -3.72
C ARG A 16 5.47 -17.27 -3.86
N ALA A 17 6.01 -16.64 -2.82
CA ALA A 17 7.43 -16.38 -2.66
C ALA A 17 7.83 -16.93 -1.28
N GLY A 18 8.58 -18.03 -1.24
CA GLY A 18 8.85 -18.71 0.03
C GLY A 18 7.60 -19.36 0.65
N ARG A 19 7.51 -19.40 1.98
CA ARG A 19 6.48 -20.12 2.75
C ARG A 19 5.24 -19.29 2.98
N HIS A 20 5.38 -18.02 3.34
CA HIS A 20 4.29 -17.14 3.77
C HIS A 20 4.15 -15.86 2.93
N SER A 21 5.12 -15.57 2.05
CA SER A 21 5.11 -14.36 1.22
C SER A 21 4.43 -14.59 -0.13
N ALA A 22 3.99 -13.51 -0.76
CA ALA A 22 3.34 -13.57 -2.06
C ALA A 22 3.67 -12.36 -2.95
N VAL A 23 3.64 -12.59 -4.26
CA VAL A 23 3.82 -11.58 -5.31
C VAL A 23 2.64 -11.64 -6.26
N LYS A 24 2.22 -10.49 -6.78
CA LYS A 24 1.19 -10.41 -7.81
C LYS A 24 1.42 -9.23 -8.72
N THR A 25 1.18 -9.40 -10.02
CA THR A 25 1.23 -8.26 -10.95
C THR A 25 0.09 -7.29 -10.67
N CYS A 26 0.44 -6.03 -10.48
CA CYS A 26 -0.53 -4.94 -10.43
C CYS A 26 -1.25 -4.79 -11.79
N LEU A 27 -2.50 -4.34 -11.78
CA LEU A 27 -3.24 -3.93 -12.98
C LEU A 27 -2.42 -2.94 -13.83
N TRP A 28 -1.76 -1.99 -13.17
CA TRP A 28 -1.00 -0.94 -13.83
C TRP A 28 0.32 -1.41 -14.42
N LEU A 29 0.92 -2.49 -13.89
CA LEU A 29 2.07 -3.13 -14.53
C LEU A 29 1.67 -3.66 -15.91
N LYS A 30 0.55 -4.40 -15.98
CA LYS A 30 0.01 -4.92 -17.25
C LYS A 30 -0.32 -3.80 -18.23
N ARG A 31 -1.00 -2.75 -17.77
CA ARG A 31 -1.34 -1.60 -18.62
C ARG A 31 -0.09 -0.91 -19.14
N SER A 32 0.89 -0.70 -18.27
CA SER A 32 2.15 -0.05 -18.60
C SER A 32 2.94 -0.85 -19.64
N ILE A 33 3.12 -2.17 -19.46
CA ILE A 33 3.78 -3.04 -20.45
C ILE A 33 3.08 -2.98 -21.82
N ASN A 34 1.76 -2.87 -21.85
CA ASN A 34 0.99 -2.76 -23.09
C ASN A 34 0.90 -1.33 -23.64
N ASN A 35 1.70 -0.39 -23.10
CA ASN A 35 1.67 1.03 -23.43
C ASN A 35 0.28 1.70 -23.28
N MET A 36 -0.50 1.28 -22.29
CA MET A 36 -1.87 1.77 -21.98
C MET A 36 -1.92 2.71 -20.77
N GLY A 37 -0.78 3.32 -20.44
CA GLY A 37 -0.63 4.27 -19.33
C GLY A 37 -0.05 3.70 -18.04
N GLN A 38 0.21 4.60 -17.09
CA GLN A 38 0.91 4.35 -15.82
C GLN A 38 -0.03 4.57 -14.61
N CYS A 39 0.33 4.03 -13.44
CA CYS A 39 -0.42 4.28 -12.22
C CYS A 39 -0.23 5.72 -11.70
N TYR A 40 -1.12 6.17 -10.81
CA TYR A 40 -1.04 7.51 -10.22
C TYR A 40 0.29 7.80 -9.51
N LYS A 41 0.95 6.78 -8.95
CA LYS A 41 2.26 6.94 -8.32
C LYS A 41 3.36 7.30 -9.32
N SER A 42 3.20 6.97 -10.59
CA SER A 42 4.11 7.44 -11.65
C SER A 42 4.04 8.95 -11.79
N ARG A 43 2.82 9.49 -11.80
CA ARG A 43 2.57 10.93 -11.82
C ARG A 43 3.05 11.59 -10.52
N PHE A 44 2.68 11.03 -9.37
CA PHE A 44 3.01 11.62 -8.07
C PHE A 44 4.50 11.53 -7.76
N TYR A 45 5.11 10.36 -7.89
CA TYR A 45 6.43 10.08 -7.33
C TYR A 45 7.48 9.69 -8.38
N GLY A 46 7.14 9.72 -9.68
CA GLY A 46 8.09 9.39 -10.75
C GLY A 46 8.35 7.88 -10.93
N ILE A 47 7.57 7.01 -10.26
CA ILE A 47 7.80 5.56 -10.37
C ILE A 47 7.36 5.00 -11.72
N ALA A 48 8.10 4.04 -12.25
CA ALA A 48 7.69 3.30 -13.44
C ALA A 48 6.85 2.08 -13.04
N SER A 49 5.58 2.02 -13.46
CA SER A 49 4.65 0.97 -13.02
C SER A 49 5.06 -0.42 -13.50
N HIS A 50 5.62 -0.53 -14.70
CA HIS A 50 6.15 -1.78 -15.24
C HIS A 50 7.41 -2.27 -14.52
N ARG A 51 8.08 -1.41 -13.75
CA ARG A 51 9.28 -1.74 -12.96
C ARG A 51 9.00 -1.86 -11.45
N CYS A 52 7.72 -1.95 -11.07
CA CYS A 52 7.30 -2.10 -9.68
C CYS A 52 6.87 -3.54 -9.38
N ILE A 53 7.45 -4.14 -8.35
CA ILE A 53 7.03 -5.42 -7.78
C ILE A 53 5.99 -5.15 -6.71
N GLN A 54 4.82 -5.77 -6.78
CA GLN A 54 3.86 -5.74 -5.67
C GLN A 54 3.93 -7.05 -4.90
N MET A 55 4.36 -6.98 -3.65
CA MET A 55 4.59 -8.15 -2.79
C MET A 55 4.07 -7.91 -1.36
N THR A 56 4.03 -8.98 -0.58
CA THR A 56 3.89 -8.92 0.87
C THR A 56 4.72 -10.03 1.51
N PRO A 57 5.39 -9.78 2.65
CA PRO A 57 6.04 -10.83 3.43
C PRO A 57 5.04 -11.68 4.19
N THR A 58 3.77 -11.30 4.32
CA THR A 58 2.78 -12.13 5.03
C THR A 58 1.37 -11.87 4.51
N LEU A 59 0.55 -12.92 4.48
CA LEU A 59 -0.87 -12.81 4.16
C LEU A 59 -1.75 -12.60 5.40
N GLN A 60 -1.16 -12.75 6.59
CA GLN A 60 -1.85 -12.51 7.86
C GLN A 60 -2.07 -11.02 8.08
N CYS A 61 -3.16 -10.66 8.74
CA CYS A 61 -3.52 -9.29 9.09
C CYS A 61 -4.28 -9.35 10.41
N ASN A 62 -4.03 -8.36 11.27
CA ASN A 62 -4.68 -8.18 12.57
C ASN A 62 -5.91 -7.24 12.51
N GLN A 63 -6.34 -6.89 11.29
CA GLN A 63 -7.58 -6.15 11.02
C GLN A 63 -8.45 -6.87 9.98
N ARG A 64 -9.77 -6.72 10.10
CA ARG A 64 -10.78 -7.30 9.20
C ARG A 64 -11.59 -6.19 8.49
N CYS A 65 -10.89 -5.25 7.86
CA CYS A 65 -11.49 -4.02 7.37
C CYS A 65 -12.60 -4.26 6.33
N LEU A 66 -13.68 -3.48 6.42
CA LEU A 66 -14.82 -3.51 5.48
C LEU A 66 -14.38 -3.40 4.01
N HIS A 67 -13.46 -2.47 3.76
CA HIS A 67 -12.97 -2.11 2.43
C HIS A 67 -11.83 -3.00 1.92
N CYS A 68 -11.36 -3.98 2.72
CA CYS A 68 -10.28 -4.84 2.28
C CYS A 68 -10.76 -5.70 1.10
N TRP A 69 -10.14 -5.55 -0.07
CA TRP A 69 -10.41 -6.36 -1.26
C TRP A 69 -9.95 -7.83 -1.16
N ARG A 70 -9.24 -8.22 -0.09
CA ARG A 70 -8.72 -9.58 0.13
C ARG A 70 -9.70 -10.45 0.92
N ALA A 71 -9.47 -11.75 0.86
CA ALA A 71 -10.25 -12.74 1.60
C ALA A 71 -9.84 -12.72 3.09
N ILE A 72 -10.29 -11.71 3.82
CA ILE A 72 -10.01 -11.53 5.26
C ILE A 72 -10.58 -12.63 6.15
N ASP A 73 -11.55 -13.40 5.63
CA ASP A 73 -12.19 -14.51 6.35
C ASP A 73 -11.50 -15.86 6.08
N ALA A 74 -10.51 -15.90 5.19
CA ALA A 74 -9.74 -17.11 4.94
C ALA A 74 -8.72 -17.32 6.08
N ALA A 75 -8.71 -18.51 6.68
CA ALA A 75 -7.66 -18.89 7.61
C ALA A 75 -6.31 -18.91 6.87
N ILE A 76 -5.28 -18.31 7.47
CA ILE A 76 -3.90 -18.35 6.97
C ILE A 76 -3.08 -19.21 7.93
N PRO A 77 -2.51 -20.35 7.51
CA PRO A 77 -1.79 -21.26 8.37
C PRO A 77 -0.52 -20.57 8.83
N GLU A 78 -0.17 -20.85 10.07
CA GLU A 78 1.14 -20.53 10.58
C GLU A 78 2.19 -21.36 9.84
N THR A 79 3.28 -20.70 9.49
CA THR A 79 4.45 -21.34 8.90
C THR A 79 5.69 -20.72 9.51
N PRO A 80 6.80 -21.46 9.63
CA PRO A 80 8.07 -20.86 9.99
C PRO A 80 8.40 -19.66 9.10
N TRP A 81 8.88 -18.59 9.72
CA TRP A 81 9.32 -17.39 9.01
C TRP A 81 10.56 -17.70 8.18
N ASP A 82 10.52 -17.40 6.89
CA ASP A 82 11.68 -17.38 6.02
C ASP A 82 12.55 -16.17 6.33
N SER A 83 13.85 -16.28 6.08
CA SER A 83 14.77 -15.16 6.22
C SER A 83 14.50 -14.08 5.17
N PRO A 84 14.89 -12.82 5.43
CA PRO A 84 14.81 -11.73 4.46
C PRO A 84 15.39 -12.09 3.09
N GLU A 85 16.56 -12.72 3.04
CA GLU A 85 17.25 -13.12 1.81
C GLU A 85 16.45 -14.12 0.99
N VAL A 86 15.80 -15.09 1.65
CA VAL A 86 14.91 -16.05 0.98
C VAL A 86 13.73 -15.31 0.36
N ILE A 87 13.08 -14.42 1.11
CA ILE A 87 11.93 -13.65 0.64
C ILE A 87 12.32 -12.76 -0.56
N VAL A 88 13.46 -12.05 -0.50
CA VAL A 88 13.95 -11.22 -1.61
C VAL A 88 14.18 -12.07 -2.86
N ASN A 89 14.93 -13.17 -2.75
CA ASN A 89 15.26 -14.01 -3.90
C ASN A 89 14.01 -14.65 -4.52
N GLU A 90 13.10 -15.16 -3.70
CA GLU A 90 11.85 -15.75 -4.18
C GLU A 90 10.89 -14.71 -4.75
N THR A 91 10.89 -13.49 -4.22
CA THR A 91 10.12 -12.36 -4.76
C THR A 91 10.58 -12.01 -6.17
N LEU A 92 11.90 -11.90 -6.39
CA LEU A 92 12.47 -11.62 -7.71
C LEU A 92 12.20 -12.74 -8.71
N ARG A 93 12.38 -14.01 -8.31
CA ARG A 93 12.04 -15.17 -9.14
C ARG A 93 10.56 -15.23 -9.50
N ALA A 94 9.67 -14.96 -8.53
CA ALA A 94 8.24 -14.93 -8.77
C ALA A 94 7.85 -13.79 -9.73
N GLN A 95 8.44 -12.61 -9.58
CA GLN A 95 8.23 -11.48 -10.48
C GLN A 95 8.72 -11.78 -11.91
N GLU A 96 9.91 -12.38 -12.06
CA GLU A 96 10.46 -12.76 -13.35
C GLU A 96 9.53 -13.74 -14.09
N ARG A 97 9.02 -14.76 -13.38
CA ARG A 97 8.02 -15.70 -13.93
C ARG A 97 6.72 -15.02 -14.33
N LEU A 98 6.26 -14.03 -13.56
CA LEU A 98 5.04 -13.28 -13.86
C LEU A 98 5.19 -12.40 -15.11
N VAL A 99 6.36 -11.79 -15.27
CA VAL A 99 6.67 -10.88 -16.39
C VAL A 99 7.02 -11.63 -17.68
N SER A 100 7.61 -12.83 -17.59
CA SER A 100 7.98 -13.62 -18.77
C SER A 100 6.77 -13.93 -19.67
N GLY A 101 5.58 -14.11 -19.08
CA GLY A 101 4.33 -14.35 -19.81
C GLY A 101 3.88 -13.23 -20.76
N TYR A 102 4.46 -12.02 -20.66
CA TYR A 102 4.16 -10.91 -21.58
C TYR A 102 4.97 -10.97 -22.87
N GLY A 103 6.09 -11.71 -22.92
CA GLY A 103 7.02 -11.70 -24.06
C GLY A 103 6.46 -12.22 -25.37
N GLY A 104 5.46 -13.11 -25.30
CA GLY A 104 4.73 -13.61 -26.47
C GLY A 104 3.47 -12.82 -26.80
N SER A 105 3.15 -11.75 -26.06
CA SER A 105 1.92 -10.98 -26.29
C SER A 105 2.10 -9.97 -27.41
N ALA A 106 1.28 -10.06 -28.45
CA ALA A 106 1.24 -9.05 -29.53
C ALA A 106 0.85 -7.63 -29.06
N ARG A 107 0.33 -7.50 -27.83
CA ARG A 107 -0.04 -6.21 -27.22
C ARG A 107 1.07 -5.59 -26.38
N ALA A 108 2.08 -6.37 -26.01
CA ALA A 108 3.18 -5.88 -25.20
C ALA A 108 4.07 -4.98 -26.05
N GLU A 109 4.37 -3.79 -25.54
CA GLU A 109 5.42 -2.96 -26.12
C GLU A 109 6.76 -3.56 -25.70
N ARG A 110 7.63 -3.82 -26.69
CA ARG A 110 8.82 -4.63 -26.49
C ARG A 110 9.80 -3.97 -25.53
N SER A 111 10.03 -2.65 -25.65
CA SER A 111 10.98 -1.94 -24.80
C SER A 111 10.54 -1.93 -23.33
N LEU A 112 9.25 -1.65 -23.05
CA LEU A 112 8.66 -1.65 -21.72
C LEU A 112 8.65 -3.06 -21.11
N TRP A 113 8.41 -4.10 -21.91
CA TRP A 113 8.55 -5.46 -21.43
C TRP A 113 9.99 -5.81 -21.04
N GLU A 114 10.98 -5.47 -21.87
CA GLU A 114 12.39 -5.72 -21.54
C GLU A 114 12.82 -4.98 -20.26
N GLU A 115 12.36 -3.73 -20.08
CA GLU A 115 12.59 -2.98 -18.84
C GLU A 115 11.93 -3.61 -17.62
N SER A 116 10.74 -4.20 -17.77
CA SER A 116 9.99 -4.82 -16.66
C SER A 116 10.70 -6.04 -16.05
N LYS A 117 11.64 -6.65 -16.77
CA LYS A 117 12.53 -7.71 -16.27
C LYS A 117 13.59 -7.18 -15.29
N LYS A 118 13.82 -5.86 -15.27
CA LYS A 118 14.77 -5.17 -14.38
C LYS A 118 13.98 -4.26 -13.43
N PRO A 119 13.30 -4.81 -12.40
CA PRO A 119 12.52 -4.00 -11.47
C PRO A 119 13.39 -2.95 -10.76
N ARG A 120 12.76 -1.87 -10.31
CA ARG A 120 13.39 -0.77 -9.55
C ARG A 120 12.72 -0.49 -8.21
N HIS A 121 11.46 -0.88 -8.08
CA HIS A 121 10.63 -0.52 -6.93
C HIS A 121 9.97 -1.78 -6.36
N VAL A 122 9.88 -1.85 -5.03
CA VAL A 122 9.15 -2.91 -4.33
C VAL A 122 8.06 -2.27 -3.47
N ALA A 123 6.81 -2.51 -3.84
CA ALA A 123 5.64 -2.15 -3.05
C ALA A 123 5.29 -3.32 -2.12
N ILE A 124 5.70 -3.20 -0.87
CA ILE A 124 5.39 -4.10 0.25
C ILE A 124 4.00 -3.72 0.78
N SER A 125 2.98 -4.08 0.00
CA SER A 125 1.61 -3.57 0.18
C SER A 125 0.54 -4.44 -0.49
N LEU A 126 0.83 -5.72 -0.73
CA LEU A 126 -0.03 -6.58 -1.55
C LEU A 126 -1.30 -7.03 -0.82
N ALA A 127 -1.13 -7.57 0.37
CA ALA A 127 -2.15 -8.16 1.24
C ALA A 127 -1.52 -8.39 2.62
N GLY A 128 -2.32 -8.68 3.63
CA GLY A 128 -1.82 -8.81 5.00
C GLY A 128 -1.40 -7.47 5.60
N GLU A 129 -0.88 -7.53 6.82
CA GLU A 129 -0.17 -6.45 7.48
C GLU A 129 1.34 -6.77 7.44
N PRO A 130 2.14 -6.08 6.61
CA PRO A 130 3.57 -6.40 6.45
C PRO A 130 4.37 -6.33 7.74
N THR A 131 4.01 -5.45 8.67
CA THR A 131 4.75 -5.34 9.94
C THR A 131 4.65 -6.62 10.75
N LEU A 132 3.62 -7.46 10.59
CA LEU A 132 3.52 -8.75 11.27
C LEU A 132 4.73 -9.68 11.02
N TYR A 133 5.48 -9.47 9.93
CA TYR A 133 6.73 -10.17 9.70
C TYR A 133 7.83 -9.68 10.68
N PRO A 134 8.40 -10.56 11.53
CA PRO A 134 9.32 -10.12 12.58
C PRO A 134 10.58 -9.39 12.09
N SER A 135 11.12 -9.75 10.93
CA SER A 135 12.35 -9.18 10.37
C SER A 135 12.09 -8.15 9.27
N ILE A 136 11.02 -7.34 9.41
CA ILE A 136 10.60 -6.39 8.36
C ILE A 136 11.66 -5.32 8.06
N GLY A 137 12.41 -4.84 9.07
CA GLY A 137 13.52 -3.89 8.86
C GLY A 137 14.65 -4.51 8.06
N GLU A 138 15.05 -5.74 8.40
CA GLU A 138 16.06 -6.49 7.64
C GLU A 138 15.62 -6.77 6.20
N LEU A 139 14.33 -7.04 5.96
CA LEU A 139 13.76 -7.23 4.63
C LEU A 139 13.84 -5.96 3.77
N VAL A 140 13.47 -4.81 4.34
CA VAL A 140 13.63 -3.51 3.68
C VAL A 140 15.10 -3.29 3.29
N ASN A 141 16.02 -3.50 4.24
CA ASN A 141 17.46 -3.37 4.01
C ASN A 141 17.98 -4.36 2.95
N ALA A 142 17.46 -5.58 2.91
CA ALA A 142 17.83 -6.58 1.91
C ALA A 142 17.42 -6.17 0.48
N PHE A 143 16.27 -5.51 0.31
CA PHE A 143 15.88 -4.93 -0.98
C PHE A 143 16.76 -3.72 -1.35
N HIS A 144 17.07 -2.85 -0.39
CA HIS A 144 17.99 -1.72 -0.60
C HIS A 144 19.38 -2.17 -1.05
N ARG A 145 19.94 -3.24 -0.44
CA ARG A 145 21.22 -3.87 -0.88
C ARG A 145 21.19 -4.36 -2.34
N LYS A 146 20.01 -4.57 -2.93
CA LYS A 146 19.83 -4.91 -4.36
C LYS A 146 19.59 -3.69 -5.25
N GLY A 147 19.66 -2.48 -4.70
CA GLY A 147 19.40 -1.21 -5.40
C GLY A 147 17.93 -0.98 -5.74
N LEU A 148 17.01 -1.56 -4.97
CA LEU A 148 15.57 -1.44 -5.15
C LEU A 148 14.98 -0.49 -4.11
N THR A 149 14.27 0.56 -4.53
CA THR A 149 13.55 1.43 -3.60
C THR A 149 12.36 0.69 -3.01
N THR A 150 12.05 0.92 -1.74
CA THR A 150 10.96 0.21 -1.04
C THR A 150 9.82 1.14 -0.62
N PHE A 151 8.59 0.64 -0.76
CA PHE A 151 7.38 1.31 -0.31
C PHE A 151 6.64 0.38 0.62
N VAL A 152 6.64 0.67 1.92
CA VAL A 152 5.90 -0.12 2.92
C VAL A 152 4.58 0.56 3.20
N VAL A 153 3.49 -0.22 3.20
CA VAL A 153 2.17 0.24 3.61
C VAL A 153 1.73 -0.58 4.80
N SER A 154 1.58 0.07 5.95
CA SER A 154 1.10 -0.54 7.19
C SER A 154 -0.23 0.08 7.62
N ASN A 155 -0.99 -0.67 8.40
CA ASN A 155 -2.15 -0.20 9.15
C ASN A 155 -1.75 0.52 10.47
N GLY A 156 -0.46 0.54 10.84
CA GLY A 156 0.05 1.27 12.00
C GLY A 156 -0.20 0.60 13.35
N THR A 157 -0.57 -0.68 13.39
CA THR A 157 -0.91 -1.35 14.67
C THR A 157 0.28 -2.06 15.33
N ARG A 158 1.50 -1.73 14.91
CA ARG A 158 2.76 -2.28 15.45
C ARG A 158 3.82 -1.17 15.56
N PRO A 159 3.71 -0.30 16.57
CA PRO A 159 4.61 0.84 16.79
C PRO A 159 6.08 0.46 16.71
N GLU A 160 6.47 -0.67 17.33
CA GLU A 160 7.84 -1.15 17.37
C GLU A 160 8.42 -1.46 15.99
N ALA A 161 7.60 -2.02 15.10
CA ALA A 161 7.99 -2.27 13.72
C ALA A 161 8.03 -0.96 12.91
N ILE A 162 7.10 -0.04 13.17
CA ILE A 162 7.09 1.27 12.53
C ILE A 162 8.35 2.04 12.89
N ASP A 163 8.80 1.98 14.14
CA ASP A 163 10.03 2.63 14.60
C ASP A 163 11.30 2.00 13.98
N GLU A 164 11.36 0.67 13.88
CA GLU A 164 12.50 -0.04 13.31
C GLU A 164 12.73 0.26 11.81
N ILE A 165 11.66 0.29 11.01
CA ILE A 165 11.79 0.30 9.54
C ILE A 165 12.13 1.68 8.96
N ASN A 166 12.93 1.67 7.89
CA ASN A 166 13.31 2.87 7.15
C ASN A 166 13.23 2.65 5.63
N PRO A 167 12.03 2.41 5.06
CA PRO A 167 11.86 2.24 3.62
C PRO A 167 12.10 3.56 2.87
N THR A 168 12.23 3.50 1.54
CA THR A 168 12.30 4.71 0.70
C THR A 168 11.09 5.61 0.91
N GLN A 169 9.89 5.02 1.07
CA GLN A 169 8.71 5.74 1.53
C GLN A 169 7.84 4.86 2.44
N LEU A 170 7.52 5.37 3.63
CA LEU A 170 6.64 4.71 4.59
C LEU A 170 5.23 5.27 4.51
N TYR A 171 4.23 4.39 4.42
CA TYR A 171 2.82 4.75 4.46
C TYR A 171 2.14 4.18 5.69
N LEU A 172 1.42 5.05 6.42
CA LEU A 172 0.37 4.61 7.35
C LEU A 172 -1.01 4.79 6.70
N SER A 173 -1.83 3.74 6.77
CA SER A 173 -3.21 3.78 6.30
C SER A 173 -4.12 4.31 7.40
N LEU A 174 -4.72 5.48 7.20
CA LEU A 174 -5.62 6.10 8.17
C LEU A 174 -7.05 6.08 7.64
N THR A 175 -7.89 5.18 8.16
CA THR A 175 -9.24 4.95 7.61
C THR A 175 -10.36 5.31 8.57
N ALA A 176 -10.05 6.00 9.66
CA ALA A 176 -11.01 6.49 10.64
C ALA A 176 -10.51 7.80 11.27
N PRO A 177 -11.41 8.76 11.59
CA PRO A 177 -11.06 9.97 12.32
C PRO A 177 -11.09 9.79 13.84
N ASP A 178 -11.67 8.69 14.33
CA ASP A 178 -11.93 8.41 15.74
C ASP A 178 -11.97 6.90 16.02
N SER A 179 -11.87 6.52 17.30
CA SER A 179 -11.85 5.11 17.74
C SER A 179 -13.13 4.36 17.36
N GLU A 180 -14.30 4.97 17.54
CA GLU A 180 -15.60 4.32 17.21
C GLU A 180 -15.66 3.92 15.72
N THR A 181 -15.26 4.83 14.84
CA THR A 181 -15.19 4.62 13.40
C THR A 181 -14.11 3.58 13.08
N TYR A 182 -12.97 3.59 13.77
CA TYR A 182 -11.89 2.61 13.61
C TYR A 182 -12.38 1.19 13.92
N LEU A 183 -12.99 0.98 15.09
CA LEU A 183 -13.53 -0.31 15.50
C LEU A 183 -14.57 -0.82 14.51
N ARG A 184 -15.46 0.05 14.03
CA ARG A 184 -16.48 -0.30 13.03
C ARG A 184 -15.91 -0.65 11.66
N VAL A 185 -14.96 0.14 11.17
CA VAL A 185 -14.49 0.09 9.77
C VAL A 185 -13.31 -0.87 9.60
N CYS A 186 -12.34 -0.83 10.50
CA CYS A 186 -11.13 -1.66 10.47
C CYS A 186 -11.34 -3.02 11.12
N ARG A 187 -12.23 -3.11 12.11
CA ARG A 187 -12.52 -4.35 12.86
C ARG A 187 -11.22 -5.01 13.32
N PRO A 188 -10.45 -4.33 14.17
CA PRO A 188 -9.21 -4.88 14.70
C PRO A 188 -9.49 -6.12 15.55
N GLU A 189 -8.50 -6.98 15.72
CA GLU A 189 -8.60 -8.14 16.62
C GLU A 189 -8.61 -7.77 18.11
N ARG A 190 -8.12 -6.56 18.43
CA ARG A 190 -8.07 -5.98 19.77
C ARG A 190 -8.49 -4.50 19.68
N GLU A 191 -9.28 -4.03 20.64
CA GLU A 191 -9.73 -2.64 20.62
C GLU A 191 -8.57 -1.66 20.84
N GLU A 192 -7.56 -2.06 21.62
CA GLU A 192 -6.38 -1.25 21.97
C GLU A 192 -5.45 -0.98 20.78
N MET A 193 -5.72 -1.60 19.62
CA MET A 193 -5.00 -1.30 18.39
C MET A 193 -5.27 0.10 17.86
N TRP A 194 -6.27 0.81 18.39
CA TRP A 194 -6.44 2.23 18.12
C TRP A 194 -5.29 3.03 18.75
N GLU A 195 -4.93 2.73 19.99
CA GLU A 195 -3.83 3.34 20.72
C GLU A 195 -2.49 3.00 20.07
N ASP A 196 -2.30 1.75 19.62
CA ASP A 196 -1.14 1.34 18.83
C ASP A 196 -0.99 2.19 17.54
N LEU A 197 -2.11 2.50 16.87
CA LEU A 197 -2.11 3.41 15.72
C LEU A 197 -1.73 4.84 16.12
N LEU A 198 -2.24 5.35 17.24
CA LEU A 198 -1.90 6.69 17.71
C LEU A 198 -0.41 6.84 18.02
N GLU A 199 0.21 5.84 18.64
CA GLU A 199 1.64 5.80 18.89
C GLU A 199 2.43 5.73 17.57
N SER A 200 2.00 4.90 16.63
CA SER A 200 2.64 4.83 15.30
C SER A 200 2.55 6.15 14.52
N LEU A 201 1.48 6.94 14.72
CA LEU A 201 1.38 8.28 14.14
C LEU A 201 2.43 9.22 14.74
N GLU A 202 2.67 9.17 16.05
CA GLU A 202 3.72 9.96 16.72
C GLU A 202 5.11 9.55 16.22
N ILE A 203 5.41 8.25 16.16
CA ILE A 203 6.66 7.72 15.60
C ILE A 203 6.85 8.17 14.13
N LEU A 204 5.77 8.21 13.33
CA LEU A 204 5.85 8.67 11.94
C LEU A 204 6.35 10.11 11.84
N SER A 205 6.06 10.97 12.82
CA SER A 205 6.50 12.37 12.85
C SER A 205 8.01 12.52 13.05
N GLU A 206 8.64 11.52 13.66
CA GLU A 206 10.07 11.50 13.97
C GLU A 206 10.91 10.89 12.82
N LYS A 207 10.25 10.28 11.84
CA LYS A 207 10.91 9.68 10.69
C LYS A 207 11.59 10.72 9.82
N ARG A 208 12.85 10.44 9.47
CA ARG A 208 13.67 11.27 8.57
C ARG A 208 13.52 10.91 7.10
N ARG A 209 13.12 9.67 6.81
CA ARG A 209 12.82 9.22 5.44
C ARG A 209 11.39 9.64 5.08
N ARG A 210 11.11 9.66 3.78
CA ARG A 210 9.83 10.12 3.23
C ARG A 210 8.64 9.39 3.85
N THR A 211 7.69 10.15 4.39
CA THR A 211 6.47 9.59 5.00
C THR A 211 5.21 9.99 4.25
N ALA A 212 4.17 9.17 4.37
CA ALA A 212 2.86 9.48 3.85
C ALA A 212 1.74 8.92 4.72
N ILE A 213 0.67 9.68 4.87
CA ILE A 213 -0.61 9.15 5.33
C ILE A 213 -1.49 8.91 4.11
N ARG A 214 -2.11 7.72 4.04
CA ARG A 214 -3.14 7.44 3.03
C ARG A 214 -4.49 7.27 3.69
N VAL A 215 -5.39 8.20 3.40
CA VAL A 215 -6.80 8.11 3.78
C VAL A 215 -7.57 7.41 2.67
N THR A 216 -8.11 6.24 2.98
CA THR A 216 -9.04 5.54 2.07
C THR A 216 -10.47 5.93 2.46
N LEU A 217 -11.06 6.83 1.67
CA LEU A 217 -12.39 7.38 1.90
C LEU A 217 -13.46 6.49 1.29
N ILE A 218 -14.47 6.15 2.10
CA ILE A 218 -15.59 5.28 1.78
C ILE A 218 -16.87 6.09 2.04
N GLU A 219 -17.64 6.30 0.99
CA GLU A 219 -18.83 7.13 1.03
C GLU A 219 -19.89 6.52 1.96
N GLY A 220 -20.41 7.33 2.89
CA GLY A 220 -21.41 6.92 3.88
C GLY A 220 -20.87 6.04 5.00
N VAL A 221 -19.54 5.86 5.11
CA VAL A 221 -18.93 4.93 6.08
C VAL A 221 -17.90 5.63 6.96
N ASN A 222 -16.94 6.32 6.35
CA ASN A 222 -15.85 7.02 7.06
C ASN A 222 -15.55 8.41 6.48
N ASP A 223 -16.42 8.94 5.63
CA ASP A 223 -16.30 10.25 4.97
C ASP A 223 -16.86 11.42 5.80
N ARG A 224 -16.99 11.20 7.11
CA ARG A 224 -17.36 12.20 8.12
C ARG A 224 -16.13 12.75 8.84
N ASP A 225 -16.35 13.83 9.56
CA ASP A 225 -15.36 14.48 10.45
C ASP A 225 -13.94 14.67 9.87
N PRO A 226 -13.76 15.58 8.90
CA PRO A 226 -12.43 15.96 8.41
C PRO A 226 -11.54 16.55 9.51
N GLY A 227 -12.12 17.14 10.57
CA GLY A 227 -11.37 17.71 11.70
C GLY A 227 -10.67 16.63 12.52
N GLY A 228 -11.34 15.52 12.79
CA GLY A 228 -10.74 14.34 13.44
C GLY A 228 -9.59 13.75 12.62
N TYR A 229 -9.77 13.57 11.30
CA TYR A 229 -8.66 13.17 10.42
C TYR A 229 -7.51 14.17 10.47
N ALA A 230 -7.79 15.47 10.41
CA ALA A 230 -6.78 16.51 10.45
C ALA A 230 -5.99 16.50 11.77
N SER A 231 -6.63 16.25 12.91
CA SER A 231 -5.97 16.09 14.20
C SER A 231 -4.94 14.96 14.18
N LEU A 232 -5.32 13.79 13.64
CA LEU A 232 -4.43 12.63 13.51
C LEU A 232 -3.31 12.86 12.50
N ILE A 233 -3.60 13.55 11.39
CA ILE A 233 -2.61 13.96 10.40
C ILE A 233 -1.61 14.94 11.01
N ASN A 234 -2.06 15.92 11.78
CA ASN A 234 -1.21 16.89 12.46
C ASN A 234 -0.37 16.25 13.57
N ARG A 235 -0.85 15.17 14.20
CA ARG A 235 -0.05 14.35 15.13
C ARG A 235 1.13 13.69 14.41
N ALA A 236 0.92 13.21 13.19
CA ALA A 236 1.94 12.49 12.43
C ALA A 236 2.83 13.38 11.53
N THR A 237 2.35 14.56 11.15
CA THR A 237 3.05 15.52 10.27
C THR A 237 3.74 14.90 9.03
N PRO A 238 3.07 14.01 8.26
CA PRO A 238 3.73 13.30 7.16
C PRO A 238 4.15 14.24 6.03
N ASP A 239 5.13 13.86 5.20
CA ASP A 239 5.48 14.70 4.04
C ASP A 239 4.32 14.81 3.04
N TYR A 240 3.57 13.72 2.88
CA TYR A 240 2.49 13.60 1.91
C TYR A 240 1.20 13.05 2.51
N ILE A 241 0.06 13.52 1.99
CA ILE A 241 -1.26 12.95 2.31
C ILE A 241 -1.92 12.52 1.00
N GLU A 242 -2.23 11.23 0.88
CA GLU A 242 -3.04 10.69 -0.20
C GLU A 242 -4.50 10.54 0.28
N ILE A 243 -5.42 11.38 -0.19
CA ILE A 243 -6.86 11.16 0.01
C ILE A 243 -7.37 10.39 -1.20
N LYS A 244 -7.82 9.16 -0.98
CA LYS A 244 -8.11 8.21 -2.06
C LYS A 244 -9.47 7.57 -1.89
N ALA A 245 -10.23 7.48 -2.97
CA ALA A 245 -11.48 6.73 -2.97
C ALA A 245 -11.24 5.24 -2.72
N TYR A 246 -12.09 4.64 -1.89
CA TYR A 246 -12.38 3.23 -1.95
C TYR A 246 -12.78 2.85 -3.39
N MET A 247 -12.39 1.66 -3.84
CA MET A 247 -12.76 1.11 -5.14
C MET A 247 -13.47 -0.24 -4.93
N HIS A 248 -14.67 -0.40 -5.50
CA HIS A 248 -15.53 -1.58 -5.31
C HIS A 248 -14.98 -2.83 -6.02
N LEU A 249 -14.01 -3.52 -5.40
CA LEU A 249 -13.20 -4.58 -5.99
C LEU A 249 -13.01 -5.80 -5.06
N GLY A 250 -12.84 -6.99 -5.64
CA GLY A 250 -12.49 -8.19 -4.87
C GLY A 250 -13.56 -8.59 -3.85
N PHE A 251 -13.14 -8.94 -2.63
CA PHE A 251 -14.03 -9.39 -1.56
C PHE A 251 -14.77 -8.27 -0.83
N SER A 252 -14.31 -7.01 -0.92
CA SER A 252 -15.01 -5.88 -0.28
C SER A 252 -16.41 -5.68 -0.85
N ARG A 253 -16.66 -6.12 -2.08
CA ARG A 253 -17.97 -6.13 -2.75
C ARG A 253 -19.03 -6.98 -2.04
N LYS A 254 -18.61 -7.87 -1.12
CA LYS A 254 -19.51 -8.64 -0.26
C LYS A 254 -19.91 -7.88 1.02
N ARG A 255 -19.24 -6.76 1.31
CA ARG A 255 -19.35 -6.00 2.56
C ARG A 255 -19.79 -4.55 2.35
N LEU A 256 -19.49 -3.99 1.18
CA LEU A 256 -19.79 -2.62 0.81
C LEU A 256 -20.44 -2.61 -0.57
N GLU A 257 -21.46 -1.79 -0.72
CA GLU A 257 -22.12 -1.57 -2.01
C GLU A 257 -21.27 -0.72 -2.95
N ARG A 258 -21.64 -0.72 -4.24
CA ARG A 258 -20.96 0.12 -5.24
C ARG A 258 -21.14 1.62 -4.96
N GLY A 259 -22.24 2.02 -4.33
CA GLY A 259 -22.51 3.40 -3.91
C GLY A 259 -21.50 3.95 -2.90
N ALA A 260 -20.85 3.07 -2.13
CA ALA A 260 -19.82 3.45 -1.17
C ALA A 260 -18.50 3.95 -1.83
N MET A 261 -18.41 3.96 -3.17
CA MET A 261 -17.25 4.38 -3.96
C MET A 261 -17.34 5.89 -4.30
N PRO A 262 -16.64 6.78 -3.58
CA PRO A 262 -16.79 8.23 -3.77
C PRO A 262 -16.38 8.66 -5.17
N THR A 263 -17.05 9.70 -5.71
CA THR A 263 -16.61 10.35 -6.95
C THR A 263 -15.32 11.15 -6.73
N HIS A 264 -14.57 11.43 -7.79
CA HIS A 264 -13.34 12.24 -7.68
C HIS A 264 -13.63 13.63 -7.10
N SER A 265 -14.74 14.26 -7.48
CA SER A 265 -15.17 15.54 -6.91
C SER A 265 -15.41 15.48 -5.40
N LYS A 266 -15.92 14.35 -4.87
CA LYS A 266 -16.05 14.16 -3.40
C LYS A 266 -14.69 14.06 -2.73
N ILE A 267 -13.75 13.34 -3.34
CA ILE A 267 -12.35 13.27 -2.87
C ILE A 267 -11.72 14.66 -2.82
N LYS A 268 -11.86 15.47 -3.88
CA LYS A 268 -11.34 16.85 -3.90
C LYS A 268 -11.95 17.71 -2.80
N ARG A 269 -13.27 17.65 -2.60
CA ARG A 269 -13.94 18.40 -1.53
C ARG A 269 -13.48 17.98 -0.14
N PHE A 270 -13.27 16.68 0.08
CA PHE A 270 -12.74 16.19 1.35
C PHE A 270 -11.30 16.67 1.57
N ALA A 271 -10.47 16.58 0.53
CA ALA A 271 -9.09 17.08 0.56
C ALA A 271 -9.02 18.59 0.86
N GLN A 272 -9.95 19.39 0.31
CA GLN A 272 -10.05 20.82 0.61
C GLN A 272 -10.33 21.09 2.10
N LYS A 273 -11.21 20.31 2.73
CA LYS A 273 -11.46 20.43 4.16
C LYS A 273 -10.22 20.04 4.98
N ILE A 274 -9.50 18.99 4.59
CA ILE A 274 -8.23 18.63 5.24
C ILE A 274 -7.21 19.77 5.13
N ILE A 275 -7.11 20.43 3.97
CA ILE A 275 -6.24 21.60 3.76
C ILE A 275 -6.60 22.73 4.75
N GLU A 276 -7.89 23.04 4.92
CA GLU A 276 -8.36 24.08 5.83
C GLU A 276 -7.96 23.84 7.30
N TYR A 277 -7.91 22.58 7.74
CA TYR A 277 -7.54 22.21 9.12
C TYR A 277 -6.04 21.98 9.35
N THR A 278 -5.26 21.69 8.31
CA THR A 278 -3.86 21.25 8.44
C THR A 278 -2.84 22.23 7.86
N GLY A 279 -3.26 23.11 6.95
CA GLY A 279 -2.34 24.01 6.23
C GLY A 279 -1.53 23.33 5.11
N TYR A 280 -1.74 22.03 4.85
CA TYR A 280 -1.15 21.34 3.70
C TYR A 280 -1.67 21.94 2.39
N ARG A 281 -1.00 21.67 1.28
CA ARG A 281 -1.36 22.20 -0.03
C ARG A 281 -1.64 21.07 -1.01
N LEU A 282 -2.67 21.24 -1.83
CA LEU A 282 -2.92 20.35 -2.96
C LEU A 282 -1.78 20.51 -3.98
N VAL A 283 -1.07 19.42 -4.27
CA VAL A 283 0.05 19.43 -5.23
C VAL A 283 -0.27 18.68 -6.51
N ASP A 284 -1.11 17.65 -6.46
CA ASP A 284 -1.49 16.90 -7.64
C ASP A 284 -2.77 16.08 -7.42
N GLU A 285 -3.32 15.52 -8.49
CA GLU A 285 -4.45 14.62 -8.47
C GLU A 285 -4.44 13.61 -9.61
N SER A 286 -5.17 12.51 -9.45
CA SER A 286 -5.41 11.52 -10.49
C SER A 286 -6.86 11.09 -10.46
N GLU A 287 -7.67 11.66 -11.36
CA GLU A 287 -9.09 11.32 -11.50
C GLU A 287 -9.34 9.84 -11.84
N PRO A 288 -8.57 9.18 -12.74
CA PRO A 288 -8.77 7.75 -13.01
C PRO A 288 -8.58 6.85 -11.78
N SER A 289 -7.74 7.29 -10.83
CA SER A 289 -7.51 6.59 -9.55
C SER A 289 -8.27 7.21 -8.38
N ARG A 290 -9.05 8.28 -8.63
CA ARG A 290 -9.82 9.07 -7.66
C ARG A 290 -9.02 9.39 -6.39
N VAL A 291 -7.87 10.04 -6.59
CA VAL A 291 -6.92 10.35 -5.52
C VAL A 291 -6.37 11.76 -5.67
N THR A 292 -6.21 12.45 -4.56
CA THR A 292 -5.46 13.70 -4.45
C THR A 292 -4.17 13.47 -3.68
N LEU A 293 -3.16 14.29 -3.97
CA LEU A 293 -1.92 14.37 -3.23
C LEU A 293 -1.82 15.74 -2.59
N LEU A 294 -1.68 15.76 -1.27
CA LEU A 294 -1.33 16.94 -0.51
C LEU A 294 0.13 16.85 -0.06
N SER A 295 0.78 18.00 0.06
CA SER A 295 2.14 18.12 0.60
C SER A 295 2.22 19.26 1.60
N ARG A 296 3.08 19.11 2.59
CA ARG A 296 3.31 20.10 3.66
C ARG A 296 3.86 21.42 3.11
N ASP A 297 4.84 21.34 2.21
CA ASP A 297 5.53 22.52 1.64
C ASP A 297 4.99 22.93 0.26
N GLY A 298 4.00 22.20 -0.26
CA GLY A 298 3.46 22.37 -1.60
C GLY A 298 4.37 21.89 -2.72
N LYS A 299 5.46 21.18 -2.40
CA LYS A 299 6.33 20.53 -3.38
C LYS A 299 6.00 19.05 -3.50
N ASN A 300 6.45 18.47 -4.60
CA ASN A 300 6.31 17.04 -4.87
C ASN A 300 7.60 16.50 -5.48
N GLU A 301 8.53 16.10 -4.61
CA GLU A 301 9.80 15.54 -5.02
C GLU A 301 9.60 14.16 -5.62
N LYS A 302 10.30 13.88 -6.72
CA LYS A 302 10.26 12.57 -7.39
C LYS A 302 11.27 11.64 -6.75
N ILE A 303 10.97 10.34 -6.79
CA ILE A 303 11.85 9.32 -6.25
C ILE A 303 12.86 8.93 -7.31
N GLU A 304 14.14 9.05 -6.95
CA GLU A 304 15.28 8.72 -7.79
C GLU A 304 15.88 7.37 -7.40
N ARG A 305 16.96 6.96 -8.09
CA ARG A 305 17.62 5.67 -7.79
C ARG A 305 18.36 5.71 -6.46
N GLU A 306 18.89 6.87 -6.11
CA GLU A 306 19.76 7.09 -4.95
C GLU A 306 18.97 6.96 -3.65
N ASP A 307 17.65 7.13 -3.70
CA ASP A 307 16.74 6.95 -2.56
C ASP A 307 16.61 5.49 -2.07
N ALA A 308 17.24 4.54 -2.76
CA ALA A 308 17.39 3.17 -2.27
C ALA A 308 18.55 3.00 -1.27
N ASN A 309 19.43 4.00 -1.15
CA ASN A 309 20.60 3.99 -0.27
C ASN A 309 20.37 4.82 1.01
#